data_AF-A0A8X6H519-F1
#
_entry.id   AF-A0A8X6H519-F1
#
_cell.length_a   1.000
_cell.length_b   1.000
_cell.length_c   1.000
_cell.angle_alpha   90.00
_cell.angle_beta   90.00
_cell.angle_gamma   90.00
#
_symmetry.space_group_name_H-M   'P 1'
#
loop_
_entity.id
_entity.type
_entity.pdbx_description
1 polymer ?
#
loop_
_entity_poly.entity_id
_entity_poly.type
_entity_poly.pdbx_seq_one_letter_code
_entity_poly.pdbx_strand_id
1 'polypeptide(L)'
;MVVLCTDKGSVFQGNFRRMFWKELHAGHLRIVKMKAIARSFVYWKNTDKDIEDAAKNCVDCARYKADPTKAKVHYWEYPSMPWECIHVDFAGPIFEHMFFSDR
;
A
#
# COMPACT_ATOMS: atom_id res chain seq x y z
N MET A 1 21.58 23.80 2.09
CA MET A 1 21.26 23.74 0.65
C MET A 1 22.36 22.93 -0.01
N VAL A 2 22.24 21.60 -0.08
CA VAL A 2 23.22 20.78 -0.83
C VAL A 2 22.78 20.84 -2.27
N VAL A 3 23.29 21.86 -2.98
CA VAL A 3 23.25 21.94 -4.43
C VAL A 3 24.32 20.97 -4.93
N LEU A 4 23.91 19.79 -5.40
CA LEU A 4 24.74 19.03 -6.35
C LEU A 4 24.38 19.51 -7.76
N CYS A 5 24.67 20.78 -8.05
CA CYS A 5 24.79 21.26 -9.42
C CYS A 5 26.24 20.99 -9.80
N THR A 6 26.47 19.88 -10.48
CA THR A 6 27.68 19.71 -11.28
C THR A 6 27.27 19.96 -12.72
N ASP A 7 27.76 21.07 -13.28
CA ASP A 7 27.42 21.69 -14.58
C ASP A 7 27.64 20.84 -15.85
N LYS A 8 27.79 19.53 -15.71
CA LYS A 8 27.83 18.60 -16.84
C LYS A 8 27.11 17.34 -16.41
N GLY A 9 26.00 17.02 -17.08
CA GLY A 9 25.10 15.90 -16.80
C GLY A 9 25.82 14.68 -16.22
N SER A 10 25.91 14.65 -14.89
CA SER A 10 26.68 13.64 -14.18
C SER A 10 25.74 12.49 -13.89
N VAL A 11 25.98 11.36 -14.54
CA VAL A 11 25.33 10.10 -14.21
C VAL A 11 25.68 9.76 -12.77
N PHE A 12 24.78 10.03 -11.82
CA PHE A 12 24.93 9.62 -10.43
C PHE A 12 25.18 8.10 -10.39
N GLN A 13 26.40 7.71 -10.02
CA GLN A 13 26.83 6.32 -9.92
C GLN A 13 25.87 5.54 -8.99
N GLY A 14 25.55 4.29 -9.34
CA GLY A 14 24.51 3.48 -8.68
C GLY A 14 24.68 3.29 -7.17
N ASN A 15 25.89 3.47 -6.62
CA ASN A 15 26.14 3.38 -5.19
C ASN A 15 25.55 4.57 -4.40
N PHE A 16 25.62 5.78 -4.94
CA PHE A 16 25.06 6.96 -4.28
C PHE A 16 23.53 6.90 -4.25
N ARG A 17 22.90 6.44 -5.34
CA ARG A 17 21.44 6.25 -5.40
C ARG A 17 20.93 5.35 -4.29
N ARG A 18 21.61 4.21 -4.06
CA ARG A 18 21.26 3.29 -2.96
C ARG A 18 21.37 3.92 -1.59
N MET A 19 22.44 4.69 -1.33
CA MET A 19 22.60 5.38 -0.03
C MET A 19 21.53 6.44 0.17
N PHE A 20 21.31 7.29 -0.84
CA PHE A 20 20.28 8.32 -0.79
C PHE A 20 18.89 7.75 -0.51
N TRP A 21 18.54 6.63 -1.15
CA TRP A 21 17.26 5.98 -0.91
C TRP A 21 17.14 5.40 0.49
N LYS A 22 18.19 4.78 1.03
CA LYS A 22 18.18 4.27 2.41
C LYS A 22 17.88 5.38 3.41
N GLU A 23 18.53 6.54 3.27
CA GLU A 23 18.29 7.69 4.13
C GLU A 23 16.88 8.27 3.95
N LEU A 24 16.43 8.44 2.70
CA LEU A 24 15.10 8.97 2.42
C LEU A 24 13.98 8.06 2.94
N HIS A 25 14.21 6.74 2.90
CA HIS A 25 13.26 5.72 3.30
C HIS A 25 13.31 5.38 4.80
N ALA A 26 14.35 5.80 5.54
CA ALA A 26 14.51 5.48 6.96
C ALA A 26 13.30 5.88 7.81
N GLY A 27 12.58 6.94 7.42
CA GLY A 27 11.35 7.39 8.09
C GLY A 27 10.05 6.78 7.56
N HIS A 28 10.08 5.81 6.64
CA HIS A 28 8.92 5.21 5.97
C HIS A 28 7.87 6.21 5.50
N LEU A 29 8.34 7.35 4.97
CA LEU A 29 7.47 8.43 4.52
C LEU A 29 6.60 7.99 3.34
N ARG A 30 5.42 8.61 3.21
CA ARG A 30 4.57 8.41 2.03
C ARG A 30 5.32 8.80 0.76
N ILE A 31 5.05 8.06 -0.32
CA ILE A 31 5.69 8.25 -1.63
C ILE A 31 5.66 9.69 -2.14
N VAL A 32 4.56 10.42 -1.92
CA VAL A 32 4.41 11.83 -2.30
C VAL A 32 5.45 12.71 -1.59
N LYS A 33 5.66 12.48 -0.29
CA LYS A 33 6.62 13.23 0.51
C LYS A 33 8.06 12.84 0.17
N MET A 34 8.33 11.55 -0.07
CA MET A 34 9.63 11.08 -0.55
C MET A 34 10.00 11.75 -1.88
N LYS A 35 9.07 11.82 -2.85
CA LYS A 35 9.28 12.51 -4.13
C LYS A 35 9.56 14.00 -3.95
N ALA A 36 8.80 14.68 -3.09
CA ALA A 36 9.00 16.11 -2.83
C ALA A 36 10.41 16.40 -2.26
N ILE A 37 10.86 15.60 -1.29
CA ILE A 37 12.20 15.71 -0.71
C ILE A 37 13.27 15.34 -1.76
N ALA A 38 13.08 14.27 -2.53
CA ALA A 38 14.05 13.87 -3.55
C ALA A 38 14.27 14.98 -4.58
N ARG A 39 13.19 15.57 -5.10
CA ARG A 39 13.25 16.65 -6.10
C ARG A 39 13.91 17.94 -5.58
N SER A 40 14.00 18.15 -4.26
CA SER A 40 14.71 19.30 -3.70
C SER A 40 16.22 19.11 -3.58
N PHE A 41 16.73 17.86 -3.69
CA PHE A 41 18.16 17.55 -3.52
C PHE A 41 18.81 16.95 -4.76
N VAL A 42 18.07 16.19 -5.56
CA VAL A 42 18.63 15.36 -6.63
C VAL A 42 17.73 15.31 -7.86
N TYR A 43 18.35 15.15 -9.04
CA TYR A 43 17.65 14.95 -10.30
C TYR A 43 18.41 13.95 -11.18
N TRP A 44 17.70 12.93 -11.69
CA TRP A 44 18.18 12.07 -12.77
C TRP A 44 17.00 11.45 -13.54
N LYS A 45 17.28 10.81 -14.67
CA LYS A 45 16.26 10.11 -15.47
C LYS A 45 15.64 8.98 -14.64
N ASN A 46 14.32 9.02 -14.45
CA ASN A 46 13.53 8.04 -13.69
C ASN A 46 13.68 8.09 -12.16
N THR A 47 14.10 9.22 -11.56
CA THR A 47 14.14 9.38 -10.09
C THR A 47 12.84 8.97 -9.41
N ASP A 48 11.69 9.40 -9.95
CA ASP A 48 10.39 9.05 -9.37
C ASP A 48 10.13 7.54 -9.41
N LYS A 49 10.46 6.87 -10.53
CA LYS A 49 10.26 5.43 -10.71
C LYS A 49 11.09 4.62 -9.70
N ASP A 50 12.35 5.01 -9.51
CA ASP A 50 13.24 4.40 -8.53
C ASP A 50 12.66 4.52 -7.10
N ILE A 51 11.98 5.64 -6.77
CA ILE A 51 11.26 5.80 -5.48
C ILE A 51 10.08 4.86 -5.39
N GLU A 52 9.27 4.75 -6.44
CA GLU A 52 8.08 3.90 -6.42
C GLU A 52 8.46 2.43 -6.23
N ASP A 53 9.47 1.98 -6.97
CA ASP A 53 9.97 0.60 -6.89
C ASP A 53 10.53 0.30 -5.49
N ALA A 54 11.29 1.22 -4.90
CA ALA A 54 11.80 1.05 -3.54
C ALA A 54 10.68 1.00 -2.49
N ALA A 55 9.71 1.93 -2.55
CA ALA A 55 8.59 1.96 -1.62
C ALA A 55 7.66 0.75 -1.77
N LYS A 56 7.47 0.26 -3.01
CA LYS A 56 6.64 -0.91 -3.31
C LYS A 56 7.24 -2.22 -2.80
N ASN A 57 8.57 -2.33 -2.82
CA ASN A 57 9.28 -3.52 -2.34
C ASN A 57 9.55 -3.52 -0.82
N CYS A 58 9.19 -2.45 -0.10
CA CYS A 58 9.33 -2.39 1.35
C CYS A 58 8.17 -3.13 2.05
N VAL A 59 8.53 -4.15 2.84
CA VAL A 59 7.58 -4.98 3.60
C VAL A 59 6.83 -4.14 4.64
N ASP A 60 7.52 -3.28 5.38
CA ASP A 60 6.88 -2.44 6.40
C ASP A 60 5.93 -1.42 5.77
N CYS A 61 6.33 -0.77 4.68
CA CYS A 61 5.44 0.15 3.96
C CYS A 61 4.22 -0.58 3.38
N ALA A 62 4.37 -1.82 2.92
CA ALA A 62 3.25 -2.63 2.46
C ALA A 62 2.30 -3.01 3.62
N ARG A 63 2.85 -3.35 4.78
CA ARG A 63 2.09 -3.73 5.98
C ARG A 63 1.24 -2.59 6.54
N TYR A 64 1.76 -1.37 6.52
CA TYR A 64 1.06 -0.17 7.02
C TYR A 64 0.35 0.63 5.93
N LYS A 65 0.28 0.10 4.70
CA LYS A 65 -0.45 0.74 3.62
C LYS A 65 -1.95 0.72 3.94
N ALA A 66 -2.64 1.82 3.62
CA ALA A 66 -4.09 1.86 3.73
C ALA A 66 -4.73 0.80 2.82
N ASP A 67 -5.83 0.21 3.30
CA ASP A 67 -6.61 -0.74 2.52
C ASP A 67 -7.09 -0.10 1.21
N PRO A 68 -7.18 -0.89 0.12
CA PRO A 68 -7.81 -0.43 -1.10
C PRO A 68 -9.27 -0.07 -0.84
N THR A 69 -9.86 0.74 -1.72
CA THR A 69 -11.29 1.01 -1.70
C THR A 69 -12.05 -0.32 -1.67
N LYS A 70 -13.00 -0.45 -0.75
CA LYS A 70 -13.86 -1.64 -0.65
C LYS A 70 -14.47 -1.92 -2.02
N ALA A 71 -14.46 -3.19 -2.42
CA ALA A 71 -15.13 -3.61 -3.63
C ALA A 71 -16.61 -3.21 -3.58
N LYS A 72 -17.22 -2.99 -4.76
CA LYS A 72 -18.65 -2.75 -4.84
C LYS A 72 -19.38 -3.94 -4.21
N VAL A 73 -20.30 -3.66 -3.28
CA VAL A 73 -21.13 -4.70 -2.67
C VAL A 73 -21.91 -5.39 -3.77
N HIS A 74 -21.67 -6.68 -3.93
CA HIS A 74 -22.48 -7.55 -4.77
C HIS A 74 -23.62 -8.09 -3.90
N TYR A 75 -24.85 -7.84 -4.29
CA TYR A 75 -26.02 -8.40 -3.62
C TYR A 75 -26.23 -9.83 -4.09
N TRP A 76 -26.62 -10.72 -3.18
CA TRP A 76 -27.08 -12.05 -3.57
C TRP A 76 -28.36 -11.94 -4.41
N GLU A 77 -28.51 -12.80 -5.41
CA GLU A 77 -29.75 -12.87 -6.20
C GLU A 77 -30.88 -13.39 -5.31
N TYR A 78 -32.07 -12.80 -5.45
CA TYR A 78 -33.23 -13.29 -4.70
C TYR A 78 -33.62 -14.68 -5.22
N PRO A 79 -33.89 -15.65 -4.32
CA PRO A 79 -34.39 -16.95 -4.72
C PRO A 79 -35.74 -16.80 -5.41
N SER A 80 -35.93 -17.54 -6.50
CA SER A 80 -37.14 -17.58 -7.32
C SER A 80 -38.16 -18.60 -6.82
N MET A 81 -37.70 -19.63 -6.09
CA MET A 81 -38.51 -20.68 -5.49
C MET A 81 -38.12 -20.95 -4.03
N PRO A 82 -39.03 -21.51 -3.21
CA PRO A 82 -38.68 -21.97 -1.86
C PRO A 82 -37.53 -23.00 -1.91
N TRP A 83 -36.66 -22.98 -0.89
CA TRP A 83 -35.52 -23.89 -0.73
C TRP A 83 -34.36 -23.73 -1.74
N GLU A 84 -34.31 -22.66 -2.53
CA GLU A 84 -33.18 -22.39 -3.44
C GLU A 84 -31.94 -21.81 -2.75
N CYS A 85 -32.13 -21.05 -1.68
CA CYS A 85 -31.04 -20.49 -0.88
C CYS A 85 -31.42 -20.54 0.60
N ILE A 86 -30.65 -21.30 1.39
CA ILE A 86 -30.83 -21.43 2.83
C ILE A 86 -29.64 -20.76 3.48
N HIS A 87 -29.87 -19.68 4.22
CA HIS A 87 -28.85 -19.06 5.06
C HIS A 87 -28.90 -19.74 6.43
N VAL A 88 -27.77 -20.23 6.89
CA VAL A 88 -27.65 -20.86 8.20
C VAL A 88 -26.53 -20.17 8.94
N ASP A 89 -26.82 -19.73 10.16
CA ASP A 89 -25.84 -19.11 11.06
C ASP A 89 -25.95 -19.70 12.47
N PHE A 90 -24.88 -19.55 13.25
CA PHE A 90 -24.88 -19.87 14.66
C PHE A 90 -25.00 -18.58 15.48
N ALA A 91 -26.04 -18.50 16.31
CA ALA A 91 -26.21 -17.44 17.29
C ALA A 91 -25.53 -17.84 18.61
N GLY A 92 -24.52 -17.08 19.04
CA GLY A 92 -23.91 -17.29 20.35
C GLY A 92 -22.54 -16.63 20.53
N PRO A 93 -21.89 -16.83 21.70
CA PRO A 93 -22.37 -17.63 22.82
C PRO A 93 -23.38 -16.87 23.70
N ILE A 94 -24.50 -17.51 24.02
CA ILE A 94 -25.48 -17.05 25.02
C ILE A 94 -25.50 -18.11 26.11
N PHE A 95 -25.11 -17.73 27.33
CA PHE A 95 -24.90 -18.67 28.45
C PHE A 95 -23.99 -19.85 28.09
N GLU A 96 -22.88 -19.58 27.39
CA GLU A 96 -21.92 -20.62 26.96
C GLU A 96 -22.48 -21.63 25.93
N HIS A 97 -23.67 -21.37 25.38
CA HIS A 97 -24.29 -22.20 24.35
C HIS A 97 -24.35 -21.48 23.00
N MET A 98 -24.14 -22.27 21.93
CA MET A 98 -24.34 -21.86 20.54
C MET A 98 -25.69 -22.39 20.06
N PHE A 99 -26.49 -21.54 19.44
CA PHE A 99 -27.80 -21.88 18.90
C PHE A 99 -27.75 -21.86 17.38
N PHE A 100 -28.42 -22.80 16.74
CA PHE A 100 -28.56 -22.84 15.29
C PHE A 100 -29.74 -21.95 14.86
N SER A 101 -29.55 -21.12 13.82
CA SER A 101 -30.60 -20.28 13.25
C SER A 101 -30.58 -20.37 11.73
N ASP A 102 -31.74 -20.63 11.13
CA ASP A 102 -31.97 -20.80 9.67
C ASP A 102 -32.78 -19.64 9.07
N ARG A 103 -32.54 -18.42 9.57
CA ARG A 103 -33.35 -17.23 9.26
C ARG A 103 -33.12 -16.68 7.86
#